data_AF-A0A150SYC4-F1
#
_entry.id   AF-A0A150SYC4-F1
#
_cell.length_a   1.000
_cell.length_b   1.000
_cell.length_c   1.000
_cell.angle_alpha   90.00
_cell.angle_beta   90.00
_cell.angle_gamma   90.00
#
_symmetry.space_group_name_H-M   'P 1'
#
loop_
_entity.id
_entity.type
_entity.pdbx_description
1 polymer ?
#
loop_
_entity_poly.entity_id
_entity_poly.type
_entity_poly.pdbx_seq_one_letter_code
_entity_poly.pdbx_strand_id
1 'polypeptide(L)'
;MTSHYRRPDVRQEDDLVPWRRILAIAFAVNVIFLVLAIWSWTILRDRRAELRPAGRSTEAMRAGFQPRGVVAGVDQRIFQRKASGEEGLGEMLNRRKHEELGRFGWVDRERGLVQIPIEEAMRLVAEESR
;
A
#
# COMPACT_ATOMS: atom_id res chain seq x y z
N MET A 1 32.17 44.82 14.45
CA MET A 1 32.67 45.75 13.43
C MET A 1 33.73 45.02 12.62
N THR A 2 33.38 44.46 11.47
CA THR A 2 34.35 43.84 10.56
C THR A 2 35.01 44.95 9.72
N SER A 3 36.27 45.25 10.02
CA SER A 3 37.03 46.27 9.29
C SER A 3 37.35 45.77 7.87
N HIS A 4 36.77 46.42 6.86
CA HIS A 4 37.16 46.24 5.47
C HIS A 4 38.57 46.80 5.25
N TYR A 5 39.60 45.97 5.41
CA TYR A 5 40.95 46.30 4.94
C TYR A 5 40.97 46.17 3.41
N ARG A 6 40.90 47.29 2.70
CA ARG A 6 40.97 47.33 1.23
C ARG A 6 42.42 47.66 0.85
N ARG A 7 43.15 46.67 0.36
CA ARG A 7 44.52 46.84 -0.14
C ARG A 7 44.51 47.82 -1.33
N PRO A 8 45.27 48.94 -1.28
CA PRO A 8 45.22 49.97 -2.32
C PRO A 8 45.89 49.54 -3.63
N ASP A 9 46.67 48.46 -3.60
CA ASP A 9 47.38 47.85 -4.73
C ASP A 9 46.53 46.83 -5.51
N VAL A 10 45.36 46.43 -4.98
CA VAL A 10 44.51 45.40 -5.59
C VAL A 10 43.29 46.07 -6.22
N ARG A 11 43.32 46.20 -7.55
CA ARG A 11 42.15 46.60 -8.34
C ARG A 11 41.38 45.33 -8.71
N GLN A 12 40.24 45.10 -8.08
CA GLN A 12 39.32 44.03 -8.47
C GLN A 12 38.77 44.37 -9.86
N GLU A 13 38.93 43.45 -10.82
CA GLU A 13 38.34 43.59 -12.14
C GLU A 13 36.81 43.53 -12.03
N ASP A 14 36.12 44.25 -12.92
CA ASP A 14 34.66 44.22 -12.96
C ASP A 14 34.20 42.78 -13.23
N ASP A 15 33.41 42.22 -12.30
CA ASP A 15 32.86 40.88 -12.44
C ASP A 15 31.75 40.88 -13.50
N LEU A 16 32.15 40.68 -14.75
CA LEU A 16 31.25 40.62 -15.90
C LEU A 16 30.65 39.23 -16.02
N VAL A 17 29.68 38.92 -15.17
CA VAL A 17 28.91 37.68 -15.27
C VAL A 17 28.03 37.74 -16.54
N PRO A 18 28.11 36.75 -17.45
CA PRO A 18 27.31 36.72 -18.67
C PRO A 18 25.86 36.30 -18.39
N TRP A 19 25.10 37.13 -17.67
CA TRP A 19 23.76 36.83 -17.14
C TRP A 19 22.78 36.32 -18.23
N ARG A 20 22.87 36.86 -19.44
CA ARG A 20 22.05 36.45 -20.59
C ARG A 20 22.30 34.99 -20.98
N ARG A 21 23.55 34.53 -20.93
CA ARG A 21 23.91 33.13 -21.22
C ARG A 21 23.39 32.21 -20.12
N ILE A 22 23.56 32.62 -18.86
CA ILE A 22 23.07 31.86 -17.70
C ILE A 22 21.55 31.68 -17.78
N LEU A 23 20.82 32.75 -18.07
CA LEU A 23 19.37 32.67 -18.26
C LEU A 23 18.97 31.84 -19.47
N ALA A 24 19.67 31.95 -20.60
CA ALA A 24 19.39 31.14 -21.77
C ALA A 24 19.55 29.64 -21.45
N ILE A 25 20.60 29.27 -20.71
CA ILE A 25 20.82 27.88 -20.27
C ILE A 25 19.72 27.44 -19.30
N ALA A 26 19.41 28.26 -18.29
CA ALA A 26 18.36 27.94 -17.32
C ALA A 26 17.00 27.75 -18.03
N PHE A 27 16.67 28.61 -18.99
CA PHE A 27 15.47 28.49 -19.80
C PHE A 27 15.48 27.22 -20.65
N ALA A 28 16.58 26.91 -21.33
CA ALA A 28 16.71 25.69 -22.13
C ALA A 28 16.49 24.42 -21.31
N VAL A 29 17.05 24.34 -20.09
CA VAL A 29 16.83 23.21 -19.18
C VAL A 29 15.36 23.04 -18.82
N ASN A 30 14.65 24.14 -18.54
CA ASN A 30 13.22 24.10 -18.23
C ASN A 30 12.38 23.65 -19.43
N VAL A 31 12.73 24.10 -20.64
CA VAL A 31 12.07 23.67 -21.88
C VAL A 31 12.27 22.17 -22.10
N ILE A 32 13.49 21.67 -21.96
CA ILE A 32 13.78 20.23 -22.09
C ILE A 32 12.99 19.43 -21.06
N PHE A 33 12.96 19.87 -19.81
CA PHE A 33 12.19 19.22 -18.76
C PHE A 33 10.69 19.15 -19.10
N LEU A 34 10.09 20.25 -19.55
CA LEU A 34 8.69 20.30 -19.97
C LEU A 34 8.39 19.34 -21.10
N VAL A 35 9.25 19.29 -22.13
CA VAL A 35 9.09 18.38 -23.27
C VAL A 35 9.14 16.93 -22.79
N LEU A 36 10.10 16.57 -21.94
CA LEU A 36 10.22 15.21 -21.40
C LEU A 36 9.04 14.84 -20.50
N ALA A 37 8.54 15.77 -19.69
CA ALA A 37 7.38 15.56 -18.83
C ALA A 37 6.10 15.32 -19.66
N ILE A 38 5.89 16.13 -20.71
CA ILE A 38 4.77 15.97 -21.63
C ILE A 38 4.87 14.63 -22.35
N TRP A 39 6.06 14.26 -22.83
CA TRP A 39 6.27 12.98 -23.52
C TRP A 39 6.08 11.78 -22.58
N SER A 40 6.60 11.85 -21.37
CA SER A 40 6.35 10.81 -20.36
C SER A 40 4.85 10.67 -20.08
N TRP A 41 4.13 11.79 -19.99
CA TRP A 41 2.70 11.80 -19.79
C TRP A 41 1.91 11.19 -20.96
N THR A 42 2.30 11.45 -22.22
CA THR A 42 1.65 10.85 -23.39
C THR A 42 1.85 9.33 -23.43
N ILE A 43 3.08 8.84 -23.26
CA ILE A 43 3.38 7.40 -23.17
C ILE A 43 2.54 6.76 -22.08
N LEU A 44 2.49 7.37 -20.89
CA LEU A 44 1.74 6.83 -19.77
C LEU A 44 0.23 6.85 -20.02
N ARG A 45 -0.29 7.87 -20.72
CA ARG A 45 -1.69 7.95 -21.12
C ARG A 45 -2.07 6.83 -22.08
N ASP A 46 -1.23 6.56 -23.07
CA ASP A 46 -1.46 5.49 -24.06
C ASP A 46 -1.45 4.11 -23.40
N ARG A 47 -0.46 3.86 -22.52
CA ARG A 47 -0.40 2.62 -21.73
C ARG A 47 -1.57 2.48 -20.76
N ARG A 48 -2.04 3.57 -20.16
CA ARG A 48 -3.25 3.55 -19.31
C ARG A 48 -4.51 3.24 -20.12
N ALA A 49 -4.60 3.73 -21.36
CA ALA A 49 -5.72 3.43 -22.25
C ALA A 49 -5.72 1.95 -22.67
N GLU A 50 -4.55 1.40 -23.00
CA GLU A 50 -4.37 -0.02 -23.32
C GLU A 50 -4.74 -0.94 -22.14
N LEU A 51 -4.35 -0.56 -20.92
CA LEU A 51 -4.65 -1.32 -19.69
C LEU A 51 -6.08 -1.10 -19.16
N ARG A 52 -6.80 -0.09 -19.65
CA ARG A 52 -8.20 0.18 -19.30
C ARG A 52 -9.06 0.34 -20.57
N PRO A 53 -9.32 -0.75 -21.31
CA PRO A 53 -10.16 -0.72 -22.51
C PRO A 53 -11.63 -0.36 -22.23
N ALA A 54 -12.04 -0.26 -20.96
CA ALA A 54 -13.33 0.28 -20.58
C ALA A 54 -13.13 1.54 -19.73
N GLY A 55 -13.58 2.68 -20.25
CA GLY A 55 -13.69 3.95 -19.52
C GLY A 55 -14.70 3.89 -18.37
N ARG A 56 -14.48 2.98 -17.41
CA ARG A 56 -15.21 2.97 -16.15
C ARG A 56 -14.67 4.11 -15.31
N SER A 57 -15.43 5.20 -15.29
CA SER A 57 -15.32 6.26 -14.32
C SER A 57 -15.15 5.65 -12.92
N THR A 58 -14.33 6.29 -12.11
CA THR A 58 -14.19 5.97 -10.68
C THR A 58 -15.54 5.98 -9.94
N GLU A 59 -16.58 6.57 -10.53
CA GLU A 59 -17.97 6.53 -10.04
C GLU A 59 -18.60 5.13 -10.15
N ALA A 60 -18.30 4.35 -11.19
CA ALA A 60 -18.76 2.96 -11.30
C ALA A 60 -18.08 2.03 -10.27
N MET A 61 -16.90 2.38 -9.76
CA MET A 61 -16.26 1.65 -8.65
C MET A 61 -16.96 1.87 -7.30
N ARG A 62 -17.73 2.97 -7.14
CA ARG A 62 -18.57 3.18 -5.95
C ARG A 62 -19.94 2.51 -6.07
N ALA A 63 -20.50 2.44 -7.28
CA ALA A 63 -21.82 1.87 -7.52
C ALA A 63 -21.86 0.34 -7.60
N GLY A 64 -20.72 -0.32 -7.80
CA GLY A 64 -20.64 -1.77 -7.93
C GLY A 64 -19.34 -2.31 -7.37
N PHE A 65 -19.17 -2.23 -6.06
CA PHE A 65 -18.09 -2.94 -5.37
C PHE A 65 -18.39 -4.44 -5.38
N GLN A 66 -18.29 -5.07 -6.55
CA GLN A 66 -18.12 -6.52 -6.64
C GLN A 66 -16.64 -6.80 -6.34
N PRO A 67 -16.32 -7.42 -5.20
CA PRO A 67 -14.93 -7.60 -4.79
C PRO A 67 -14.23 -8.53 -5.77
N ARG A 68 -13.18 -8.01 -6.42
CA ARG A 68 -12.21 -8.86 -7.13
C ARG A 68 -11.55 -9.75 -6.08
N GLY A 69 -11.89 -11.03 -6.10
CA GLY A 69 -11.55 -12.01 -5.06
C GLY A 69 -10.05 -12.30 -4.88
N VAL A 70 -9.17 -11.72 -5.69
CA VAL A 70 -7.71 -11.89 -5.55
C VAL A 70 -7.03 -10.59 -5.98
N VAL A 71 -6.42 -9.86 -5.05
CA VAL A 71 -5.51 -8.75 -5.34
C VAL A 71 -4.18 -9.08 -4.70
N ALA A 72 -3.10 -9.11 -5.48
CA ALA A 72 -1.74 -9.46 -5.03
C ALA A 72 -1.61 -10.84 -4.36
N GLY A 73 -2.36 -11.85 -4.84
CA GLY A 73 -2.28 -13.22 -4.32
C GLY A 73 -2.94 -13.42 -2.94
N VAL A 74 -3.55 -12.38 -2.37
CA VAL A 74 -4.27 -12.46 -1.10
C VAL A 74 -5.77 -12.37 -1.37
N ASP A 75 -6.53 -13.34 -0.87
CA ASP A 75 -8.00 -13.30 -0.91
C ASP A 75 -8.52 -12.29 0.11
N GLN A 76 -8.91 -11.11 -0.37
CA GLN A 76 -9.39 -10.02 0.46
C GLN A 76 -10.83 -10.23 0.98
N ARG A 77 -11.53 -11.29 0.55
CA ARG A 77 -12.92 -11.58 0.95
C ARG A 77 -13.03 -12.01 2.42
N ILE A 78 -11.93 -12.52 3.00
CA ILE A 78 -11.91 -12.98 4.41
C ILE A 78 -12.00 -11.79 5.38
N PHE A 79 -11.38 -10.66 5.03
CA PHE A 79 -11.19 -9.53 5.95
C PHE A 79 -12.21 -8.39 5.77
N GLN A 80 -13.06 -8.45 4.74
CA GLN A 80 -14.05 -7.40 4.50
C GLN A 80 -15.34 -7.66 5.31
N ARG A 81 -15.54 -6.87 6.37
CA ARG A 81 -16.83 -6.71 7.03
C ARG A 81 -17.78 -5.97 6.07
N LYS A 82 -18.82 -6.65 5.57
CA LYS A 82 -19.84 -6.00 4.74
C LYS A 82 -20.54 -4.92 5.56
N ALA A 83 -20.68 -3.74 4.99
CA ALA A 83 -21.39 -2.61 5.62
C ALA A 83 -22.90 -2.86 5.82
N SER A 84 -23.44 -3.97 5.31
CA SER A 84 -24.88 -4.24 5.21
C SER A 84 -25.42 -5.28 6.20
N GLY A 85 -24.67 -5.65 7.26
CA GLY A 85 -25.18 -6.58 8.28
C GLY A 85 -25.25 -8.06 7.85
N GLU A 86 -24.76 -8.41 6.67
CA GLU A 86 -24.53 -9.81 6.27
C GLU A 86 -23.24 -10.32 6.92
N GLU A 87 -23.31 -11.51 7.54
CA GLU A 87 -22.16 -12.17 8.17
C GLU A 87 -20.99 -12.28 7.18
N GLY A 88 -19.84 -11.72 7.57
CA GLY A 88 -18.64 -11.77 6.74
C GLY A 88 -18.16 -13.21 6.59
N LEU A 89 -17.52 -13.54 5.46
CA LEU A 89 -16.97 -14.88 5.21
C LEU A 89 -16.00 -15.32 6.33
N GLY A 90 -15.23 -14.38 6.89
CA GLY A 90 -14.37 -14.61 8.05
C GLY A 90 -15.13 -14.95 9.34
N GLU A 91 -16.27 -14.30 9.60
CA GLU A 91 -17.11 -14.57 10.78
C GLU A 91 -17.76 -15.96 10.68
N MET A 92 -18.23 -16.34 9.49
CA MET A 92 -18.77 -17.68 9.23
C MET A 92 -17.70 -18.77 9.40
N LEU A 93 -16.49 -18.55 8.88
CA LEU A 93 -15.37 -19.48 9.05
C LEU A 93 -14.93 -19.60 10.51
N ASN A 94 -14.89 -18.48 11.23
CA ASN A 94 -14.53 -18.48 12.65
C ASN A 94 -15.54 -19.25 13.50
N ARG A 95 -16.83 -19.12 13.20
CA ARG A 95 -17.91 -19.85 13.86
C ARG A 95 -17.78 -21.36 13.66
N ARG A 96 -17.58 -21.80 12.42
CA ARG A 96 -17.34 -23.23 12.13
C ARG A 96 -16.13 -23.78 12.87
N LYS A 97 -15.04 -23.02 12.92
CA LYS A 97 -13.85 -23.42 13.70
C LYS A 97 -14.15 -23.53 15.19
N HIS A 98 -14.90 -22.60 15.77
CA HIS A 98 -15.31 -22.70 17.18
C HIS A 98 -16.19 -23.91 17.44
N GLU A 99 -17.12 -24.23 16.53
CA GLU A 99 -17.96 -25.44 16.64
C GLU A 99 -17.16 -26.75 16.52
N GLU A 100 -16.10 -26.77 15.71
CA GLU A 100 -15.17 -27.91 15.62
C GLU A 100 -14.30 -28.06 16.88
N LEU A 101 -13.83 -26.95 17.45
CA LEU A 101 -13.00 -26.94 18.66
C LEU A 101 -13.80 -27.19 19.94
N GLY A 102 -15.11 -26.94 19.94
CA GLY A 102 -15.99 -27.15 21.09
C GLY A 102 -16.50 -28.59 21.26
N ARG A 103 -16.04 -29.54 20.44
CA ARG A 103 -16.54 -30.93 20.45
C ARG A 103 -15.46 -31.92 20.89
N PHE A 104 -15.88 -32.90 21.68
CA PHE A 104 -15.07 -34.08 21.98
C PHE A 104 -14.99 -34.99 20.76
N GLY A 105 -13.81 -35.55 20.51
CA GLY A 105 -13.57 -36.41 19.36
C GLY A 105 -12.36 -37.31 19.55
N TRP A 106 -12.14 -38.20 18.59
CA TRP A 106 -10.91 -38.99 18.50
C TRP A 106 -10.05 -38.41 17.38
N VAL A 107 -8.81 -38.03 17.70
CA VAL A 107 -7.82 -37.61 16.69
C VAL A 107 -7.17 -38.85 16.08
N ASP A 108 -6.77 -39.80 16.94
CA ASP A 108 -6.19 -41.08 16.54
C ASP A 108 -6.55 -42.15 17.57
N ARG A 109 -7.41 -43.09 17.17
CA ARG A 109 -7.94 -44.12 18.05
C ARG A 109 -6.91 -45.21 18.35
N GLU A 110 -6.00 -45.50 17.42
CA GLU A 110 -4.98 -46.53 17.60
C GLU A 110 -3.90 -46.06 18.57
N ARG A 111 -3.60 -44.75 18.57
CA ARG A 111 -2.63 -44.13 19.47
C ARG A 111 -3.23 -43.58 20.77
N GLY A 112 -4.55 -43.70 20.95
CA GLY A 112 -5.26 -43.20 22.13
C GLY A 112 -5.30 -41.67 22.25
N LEU A 113 -5.16 -40.94 21.13
CA LEU A 113 -5.19 -39.48 21.12
C LEU A 113 -6.63 -38.98 21.02
N VAL A 114 -7.09 -38.33 22.08
CA VAL A 114 -8.42 -37.71 22.17
C VAL A 114 -8.36 -36.21 21.88
N GLN A 115 -9.37 -35.71 21.18
CA GLN A 115 -9.65 -34.29 21.05
C GLN A 115 -10.54 -33.87 22.22
N ILE A 116 -10.03 -32.96 23.05
CA ILE A 116 -10.78 -32.31 24.12
C ILE A 116 -11.16 -30.89 23.70
N PRO A 117 -12.35 -30.39 24.09
CA PRO A 117 -12.73 -29.01 23.88
C PRO A 117 -11.74 -28.06 24.51
N ILE A 118 -11.49 -26.93 23.84
CA ILE A 118 -10.44 -26.01 24.27
C ILE A 118 -10.73 -25.38 25.63
N GLU A 119 -12.00 -25.10 25.94
CA GLU A 119 -12.42 -24.57 27.25
C GLU A 119 -12.08 -25.55 28.37
N GLU A 120 -12.21 -26.84 28.11
CA GLU A 120 -11.92 -27.91 29.06
C GLU A 120 -10.41 -28.10 29.23
N ALA A 121 -9.67 -28.09 28.12
CA ALA A 121 -8.22 -28.14 28.12
C ALA A 121 -7.62 -26.96 28.93
N MET A 122 -8.15 -25.76 28.71
CA MET A 122 -7.74 -24.56 29.45
C MET A 122 -8.01 -24.67 30.94
N ARG A 123 -9.15 -25.27 31.34
CA ARG A 123 -9.46 -25.51 32.75
C ARG A 123 -8.47 -26.49 33.39
N LEU A 124 -8.19 -27.61 32.73
CA LEU A 124 -7.24 -28.61 33.22
C LEU A 124 -5.84 -28.02 33.42
N VAL A 125 -5.35 -27.24 32.47
CA VAL A 125 -4.04 -26.56 32.58
C VAL A 125 -4.01 -25.53 33.71
N ALA A 126 -5.11 -24.79 33.88
CA ALA A 126 -5.23 -23.79 34.96
C ALA A 126 -5.31 -24.43 36.35
N GLU A 127 -5.95 -25.60 36.48
CA GLU A 127 -6.03 -26.37 37.72
C GLU A 127 -4.71 -27.06 38.07
N GLU A 128 -3.95 -27.55 37.08
CA GLU A 128 -2.63 -28.15 37.28
C GLU A 128 -1.56 -27.11 37.69
N SER A 129 -1.73 -25.85 37.28
CA SER A 129 -0.80 -24.75 37.59
C SER A 129 -1.00 -24.14 38.99
N ARG A 130 -1.87 -24.72 39.83
CA ARG A 130 -2.26 -24.19 41.14
C ARG A 130 -1.80 -25.08 42.29
#